data_AF-D8GMB0-F1
#
_entry.id   AF-D8GMB0-F1
#
_cell.length_a   1.000
_cell.length_b   1.000
_cell.length_c   1.000
_cell.angle_alpha   90.00
_cell.angle_beta   90.00
_cell.angle_gamma   90.00
#
_symmetry.space_group_name_H-M   'P 1'
#
loop_
_entity.id
_entity.type
_entity.pdbx_description
1 polymer ?
#
loop_
_entity_poly.entity_id
_entity_poly.type
_entity_poly.pdbx_seq_one_letter_code
_entity_poly.pdbx_strand_id
1 'polypeptide(L)'
;MKQKRKILIVGILVVIAAALSSIGFYYWYENTYYVSTDDARVDADLVNVTPQISGKLLELNVDEGDIVIKNQILARQEMSDLSDSKVDQSLIRSPINGIIIKKQGTIGEIWSPGQTLATLIDPNKLYITADIEETKLGKIRVGQPVSITIDEYGSQKFTGKVKSVGEAAQSALSIIPTTTSGTFTKVVQRIPIKISLDKFNNKILPGTNAVVKIRIK
;
A
#
# COMPACT_ATOMS: atom_id res chain seq x y z
N MET A 1 -14.47 27.85 59.19
CA MET A 1 -13.49 27.61 58.10
C MET A 1 -13.44 26.15 57.58
N LYS A 2 -13.64 25.12 58.40
CA LYS A 2 -13.53 23.70 57.97
C LYS A 2 -14.60 23.22 56.97
N GLN A 3 -15.85 23.70 57.05
CA GLN A 3 -16.93 23.29 56.14
C GLN A 3 -16.76 23.81 54.69
N LYS A 4 -16.36 25.08 54.52
CA LYS A 4 -16.09 25.65 53.18
C LYS A 4 -14.96 24.91 52.45
N ARG A 5 -13.93 24.45 53.17
CA ARG A 5 -12.87 23.59 52.62
C ARG A 5 -13.38 22.23 52.17
N LYS A 6 -14.28 21.58 52.91
CA LYS A 6 -14.88 20.30 52.50
C LYS A 6 -15.70 20.44 51.21
N ILE A 7 -16.50 21.50 51.08
CA ILE A 7 -17.29 21.76 49.87
C ILE A 7 -16.38 22.00 48.65
N LEU A 8 -15.29 22.76 48.82
CA LEU A 8 -14.29 22.97 47.78
C LEU A 8 -13.59 21.66 47.36
N ILE A 9 -13.21 20.81 48.32
CA ILE A 9 -12.56 19.52 48.04
C ILE A 9 -13.51 18.58 47.30
N VAL A 10 -14.79 18.52 47.70
CA VAL A 10 -15.81 17.71 47.02
C VAL A 10 -16.08 18.24 45.61
N GLY A 11 -16.17 19.57 45.44
CA GLY A 11 -16.33 20.18 44.13
C GLY A 11 -15.17 19.84 43.17
N ILE A 12 -13.93 19.92 43.65
CA ILE A 12 -12.74 19.53 42.88
C ILE A 12 -12.76 18.04 42.54
N LEU A 13 -13.13 17.16 43.47
CA LEU A 13 -13.25 15.72 43.22
C LEU A 13 -14.31 15.39 42.16
N VAL A 14 -15.45 16.08 42.17
CA VAL A 14 -16.50 15.91 41.15
C VAL A 14 -15.99 16.35 39.77
N VAL A 15 -15.26 17.46 39.69
CA VAL A 15 -14.65 17.93 38.43
C VAL A 15 -13.62 16.92 37.91
N ILE A 16 -12.77 16.38 38.78
CA ILE A 16 -11.79 15.34 38.42
C ILE A 16 -12.49 14.07 37.94
N ALA A 17 -13.53 13.61 38.64
CA ALA A 17 -14.30 12.43 38.26
C ALA A 17 -15.02 12.61 36.91
N ALA A 18 -15.57 13.79 36.65
CA ALA A 18 -16.18 14.13 35.37
C ALA A 18 -15.13 14.16 34.24
N ALA A 19 -13.96 14.75 34.48
CA ALA A 19 -12.86 14.79 33.51
C ALA A 19 -12.36 13.36 33.17
N LEU A 20 -12.11 12.53 34.18
CA LEU A 20 -11.70 11.14 34.00
C LEU A 20 -12.76 10.31 33.25
N SER A 21 -14.04 10.51 33.58
CA SER A 21 -15.14 9.83 32.88
C SER A 21 -15.23 10.25 31.41
N SER A 22 -15.05 11.54 31.11
CA SER A 22 -15.03 12.05 29.74
C SER A 22 -13.86 11.50 28.92
N ILE A 23 -12.67 11.43 29.52
CA ILE A 23 -11.47 10.85 28.89
C ILE A 23 -11.67 9.35 28.65
N GLY A 24 -12.16 8.62 29.66
CA GLY A 24 -12.45 7.19 29.54
C GLY A 24 -13.47 6.91 28.45
N PHE A 25 -14.54 7.71 28.36
CA PHE A 25 -15.55 7.60 27.31
C PHE A 25 -14.97 7.86 25.91
N TYR A 26 -14.11 8.88 25.75
CA TYR A 26 -13.46 9.19 24.48
C TYR A 26 -12.58 8.03 23.97
N TYR A 27 -11.70 7.49 24.81
CA TYR A 27 -10.86 6.35 24.45
C TYR A 27 -11.66 5.08 24.18
N TRP A 28 -12.72 4.84 24.96
CA TRP A 28 -13.61 3.72 24.73
C TRP A 28 -14.33 3.82 23.39
N TYR A 29 -14.81 5.02 23.02
CA TYR A 29 -15.45 5.27 21.73
C TYR A 29 -14.47 5.05 20.57
N GLU A 30 -13.27 5.63 20.62
CA GLU A 30 -12.30 5.51 19.53
C GLU A 30 -11.91 4.03 19.28
N ASN A 31 -11.64 3.27 20.34
CA ASN A 31 -11.24 1.85 20.24
C ASN A 31 -12.39 0.89 19.85
N THR A 32 -13.65 1.30 20.08
CA THR A 32 -14.83 0.49 19.76
C THR A 32 -15.28 0.68 18.32
N TYR A 33 -15.12 1.89 17.78
CA TYR A 33 -15.70 2.26 16.48
C TYR A 33 -14.68 2.39 15.35
N TYR A 34 -13.38 2.51 15.68
CA TYR A 34 -12.32 2.71 14.69
C TYR A 34 -11.12 1.79 14.90
N VAL A 35 -10.57 1.29 13.80
CA VAL A 35 -9.22 0.72 13.76
C VAL A 35 -8.36 1.66 12.92
N SER A 36 -7.36 2.28 13.53
CA SER A 36 -6.34 3.04 12.81
C SER A 36 -5.03 2.27 12.73
N THR A 37 -4.31 2.45 11.62
CA THR A 37 -2.90 2.06 11.50
C THR A 37 -2.16 3.15 10.74
N ASP A 38 -0.94 3.42 11.21
CA ASP A 38 0.02 4.31 10.55
C ASP A 38 0.96 3.51 9.64
N ASP A 39 0.90 2.17 9.70
CA ASP A 39 1.65 1.29 8.83
C ASP A 39 0.82 0.98 7.58
N ALA A 40 0.65 2.00 6.75
CA ALA A 40 0.02 1.84 5.46
C ALA A 40 0.80 2.60 4.38
N ARG A 41 0.70 2.09 3.15
CA ARG A 41 1.37 2.68 1.99
C ARG A 41 0.48 2.61 0.77
N VAL A 42 0.62 3.61 -0.11
CA VAL A 42 0.01 3.56 -1.44
C VAL A 42 0.81 2.58 -2.28
N ASP A 43 0.10 1.68 -2.95
CA ASP A 43 0.66 0.58 -3.72
C ASP A 43 -0.09 0.43 -5.05
N ALA A 44 0.56 -0.25 -6.01
CA ALA A 44 0.05 -0.39 -7.37
C ALA A 44 0.48 -1.73 -7.96
N ASP A 45 -0.33 -2.26 -8.87
CA ASP A 45 0.04 -3.44 -9.63
C ASP A 45 1.19 -3.08 -10.59
N LEU A 46 2.35 -3.70 -10.35
CA LEU A 46 3.55 -3.49 -11.15
C LEU A 46 3.49 -4.34 -12.42
N VAL A 47 3.70 -3.69 -13.56
CA VAL A 47 3.80 -4.36 -14.86
C VAL A 47 5.20 -4.17 -15.43
N ASN A 48 5.94 -5.27 -15.50
CA ASN A 48 7.30 -5.27 -16.01
C ASN A 48 7.32 -5.40 -17.53
N VAL A 49 8.08 -4.52 -18.17
CA VAL A 49 8.39 -4.59 -19.60
C VAL A 49 9.67 -5.39 -19.76
N THR A 50 9.56 -6.51 -20.45
CA THR A 50 10.70 -7.36 -20.77
C THR A 50 10.85 -7.44 -22.29
N PRO A 51 12.09 -7.53 -22.81
CA PRO A 51 12.32 -7.79 -24.21
C PRO A 51 11.87 -9.20 -24.59
N GLN A 52 11.43 -9.38 -25.85
CA GLN A 52 11.03 -10.70 -26.37
C GLN A 52 12.21 -11.48 -26.96
N ILE A 53 13.29 -10.77 -27.28
CA ILE A 53 14.51 -11.32 -27.88
C ILE A 53 15.73 -10.89 -27.07
N SER A 54 16.83 -11.63 -27.22
CA SER A 54 18.12 -11.15 -26.73
C SER A 54 18.74 -10.24 -27.78
N GLY A 55 19.21 -9.06 -27.35
CA GLY A 55 19.82 -8.09 -28.26
C GLY A 55 20.37 -6.87 -27.53
N LYS A 56 21.31 -6.19 -28.20
CA LYS A 56 21.88 -4.93 -27.71
C LYS A 56 20.83 -3.82 -27.77
N LEU A 57 20.68 -3.06 -26.70
CA LEU A 57 19.76 -1.93 -26.66
C LEU A 57 20.33 -0.76 -27.47
N LEU A 58 19.68 -0.41 -28.58
CA LEU A 58 20.12 0.67 -29.46
C LEU A 58 19.58 2.02 -29.02
N GLU A 59 18.31 2.03 -28.60
CA GLU A 59 17.60 3.25 -28.21
C GLU A 59 16.67 2.97 -27.04
N LEU A 60 16.50 3.96 -26.18
CA LEU A 60 15.56 3.97 -25.07
C LEU A 60 14.95 5.36 -24.98
N ASN A 61 13.69 5.49 -25.37
CA ASN A 61 13.00 6.77 -25.58
C ASN A 61 12.08 7.13 -24.40
N VAL A 62 12.41 6.68 -23.20
CA VAL A 62 11.59 6.87 -22.00
C VAL A 62 12.42 7.06 -20.75
N ASP A 63 11.91 7.89 -19.85
CA ASP A 63 12.47 8.16 -18.54
C ASP A 63 11.47 7.84 -17.41
N GLU A 64 11.99 7.81 -16.18
CA GLU A 64 11.16 7.61 -14.99
C GLU A 64 10.22 8.81 -14.80
N GLY A 65 8.93 8.52 -14.59
CA GLY A 65 7.88 9.52 -14.47
C GLY A 65 7.09 9.78 -15.76
N ASP A 66 7.58 9.28 -16.90
CA ASP A 66 6.91 9.45 -18.20
C ASP A 66 5.59 8.68 -18.26
N ILE A 67 4.62 9.32 -18.92
CA ILE A 67 3.32 8.71 -19.21
C ILE A 67 3.44 8.01 -20.55
N VAL A 68 3.08 6.73 -20.58
CA VAL A 68 3.14 5.89 -21.77
C VAL A 68 1.78 5.27 -22.06
N ILE A 69 1.48 5.13 -23.34
CA ILE A 69 0.28 4.44 -23.81
C ILE A 69 0.63 3.01 -24.20
N LYS A 70 -0.38 2.13 -24.13
CA LYS A 70 -0.28 0.74 -24.57
C LYS A 70 0.20 0.69 -26.02
N ASN A 71 1.12 -0.22 -26.30
CA ASN A 71 1.80 -0.42 -27.58
C ASN A 71 2.76 0.69 -28.04
N GLN A 72 2.97 1.75 -27.23
CA GLN A 72 4.01 2.74 -27.48
C GLN A 72 5.39 2.08 -27.47
N ILE A 73 6.24 2.46 -28.43
CA ILE A 73 7.62 1.98 -28.52
C ILE A 73 8.42 2.65 -27.41
N LEU A 74 8.97 1.85 -26.51
CA LEU A 74 9.79 2.30 -25.39
C LEU A 74 11.27 2.21 -25.73
N ALA A 75 11.66 1.12 -26.41
CA ALA A 75 13.05 0.83 -26.72
C ALA A 75 13.18 0.00 -28.00
N ARG A 76 14.38 -0.01 -28.56
CA ARG A 76 14.73 -0.74 -29.79
C ARG A 76 15.97 -1.59 -29.55
N GLN A 77 15.89 -2.87 -29.90
CA GLN A 77 17.02 -3.79 -29.87
C GLN A 77 17.63 -3.99 -31.25
N GLU A 78 18.93 -4.31 -31.26
CA GLU A 78 19.65 -4.71 -32.45
C GLU A 78 19.10 -6.02 -33.01
N MET A 79 18.95 -6.06 -34.33
CA MET A 79 18.45 -7.21 -35.07
C MET A 79 19.61 -7.92 -35.77
N SER A 80 20.53 -8.52 -35.02
CA SER A 80 21.73 -9.10 -35.65
C SER A 80 21.42 -10.42 -36.38
N ASP A 81 20.37 -11.16 -35.99
CA ASP A 81 20.05 -12.50 -36.53
C ASP A 81 18.54 -12.77 -36.78
N LEU A 82 17.70 -11.72 -36.84
CA LEU A 82 16.26 -11.90 -37.01
C LEU A 82 15.83 -11.84 -38.48
N SER A 83 15.12 -12.88 -38.94
CA SER A 83 14.36 -12.86 -40.20
C SER A 83 13.38 -11.68 -40.23
N ASP A 84 13.14 -11.10 -41.42
CA ASP A 84 12.26 -9.93 -41.64
C ASP A 84 10.88 -10.04 -40.98
N SER A 85 10.36 -11.25 -40.78
CA SER A 85 9.07 -11.49 -40.10
C SER A 85 9.09 -11.27 -38.58
N LYS A 86 10.26 -11.05 -37.97
CA LYS A 86 10.43 -10.83 -36.51
C LYS A 86 10.86 -9.41 -36.16
N VAL A 87 10.80 -8.47 -37.11
CA VAL A 87 11.11 -7.06 -36.87
C VAL A 87 10.29 -6.49 -35.72
N ASP A 88 9.02 -6.89 -35.58
CA ASP A 88 8.17 -6.42 -34.47
C ASP A 88 8.68 -6.84 -33.08
N GLN A 89 9.45 -7.92 -32.99
CA GLN A 89 9.99 -8.42 -31.72
C GLN A 89 11.22 -7.64 -31.25
N SER A 90 11.86 -6.86 -32.13
CA SER A 90 12.97 -5.96 -31.78
C SER A 90 12.49 -4.66 -31.13
N LEU A 91 11.20 -4.33 -31.32
CA LEU A 91 10.56 -3.17 -30.73
C LEU A 91 9.96 -3.55 -29.38
N ILE A 92 10.52 -2.99 -28.31
CA ILE A 92 9.98 -3.17 -26.97
C ILE A 92 8.86 -2.15 -26.79
N ARG A 93 7.65 -2.66 -26.56
CA ARG A 93 6.44 -1.85 -26.44
C ARG A 93 5.87 -1.86 -25.02
N SER A 94 5.17 -0.79 -24.67
CA SER A 94 4.44 -0.74 -23.42
C SER A 94 3.26 -1.74 -23.40
N PRO A 95 3.14 -2.59 -22.37
CA PRO A 95 2.01 -3.52 -22.23
C PRO A 95 0.71 -2.83 -21.78
N ILE A 96 0.80 -1.69 -21.09
CA ILE A 96 -0.33 -0.98 -20.49
C ILE A 96 -0.26 0.53 -20.73
N ASN A 97 -1.39 1.21 -20.54
CA ASN A 97 -1.39 2.66 -20.34
C ASN A 97 -0.96 2.92 -18.90
N GLY A 98 0.09 3.70 -18.69
CA GLY A 98 0.65 3.83 -17.36
C GLY A 98 1.76 4.85 -17.25
N ILE A 99 2.40 4.85 -16.09
CA ILE A 99 3.54 5.69 -15.77
C ILE A 99 4.74 4.80 -15.50
N ILE A 100 5.90 5.16 -16.03
CA ILE A 100 7.14 4.44 -15.75
C ILE A 100 7.62 4.82 -14.36
N ILE A 101 7.73 3.84 -13.47
CA ILE A 101 8.22 4.05 -12.10
C ILE A 101 9.71 3.75 -11.94
N LYS A 102 10.23 2.89 -12.83
CA LYS A 102 11.62 2.46 -12.76
C LYS A 102 12.13 2.14 -14.15
N LYS A 103 13.28 2.72 -14.50
CA LYS A 103 14.01 2.45 -15.73
C LYS A 103 15.30 1.73 -15.38
N GLN A 104 15.48 0.52 -15.91
CA GLN A 104 16.65 -0.30 -15.67
C GLN A 104 17.50 -0.48 -16.94
N GLY A 105 16.91 -0.30 -18.12
CA GLY A 105 17.62 -0.36 -19.39
C GLY A 105 18.67 0.75 -19.56
N THR A 106 19.88 0.37 -19.94
CA THR A 106 20.93 1.30 -20.39
C THR A 106 21.26 1.03 -21.86
N ILE A 107 21.38 2.10 -22.65
CA ILE A 107 21.76 2.01 -24.06
C ILE A 107 23.15 1.39 -24.18
N GLY A 108 23.31 0.44 -25.11
CA GLY A 108 24.55 -0.26 -25.38
C GLY A 108 24.73 -1.58 -24.63
N GLU A 109 23.90 -1.86 -23.61
CA GLU A 109 23.91 -3.15 -22.92
C GLU A 109 23.12 -4.21 -23.68
N ILE A 110 23.46 -5.48 -23.44
CA ILE A 110 22.73 -6.62 -23.99
C ILE A 110 21.63 -7.00 -23.00
N TRP A 111 20.39 -7.00 -23.49
CA TRP A 111 19.20 -7.35 -22.71
C TRP A 111 18.54 -8.59 -23.28
N SER A 112 18.08 -9.48 -22.39
CA SER A 112 17.47 -10.77 -22.75
C SER A 112 16.06 -10.93 -22.17
N PRO A 113 15.24 -11.85 -22.72
CA PRO A 113 13.93 -12.13 -22.17
C PRO A 113 13.98 -12.52 -20.70
N GLY A 114 13.05 -11.97 -19.92
CA GLY A 114 13.01 -12.12 -18.46
C GLY A 114 13.73 -11.02 -17.69
N GLN A 115 14.61 -10.23 -18.33
CA GLN A 115 15.15 -9.02 -17.71
C GLN A 115 14.16 -7.86 -17.85
N THR A 116 13.93 -7.13 -16.76
CA THR A 116 12.97 -6.01 -16.74
C THR A 116 13.66 -4.72 -17.16
N LEU A 117 13.29 -4.19 -18.32
CA LEU A 117 13.81 -2.92 -18.85
C LEU A 117 13.18 -1.72 -18.18
N ALA A 118 11.87 -1.78 -17.98
CA ALA A 118 11.09 -0.73 -17.32
C ALA A 118 9.95 -1.36 -16.53
N THR A 119 9.57 -0.73 -15.43
CA THR A 119 8.38 -1.11 -14.66
C THR A 119 7.35 0.00 -14.76
N LEU A 120 6.12 -0.38 -15.08
CA LEU A 120 4.98 0.53 -15.22
C LEU A 120 3.96 0.27 -14.12
N ILE A 121 3.19 1.31 -13.84
CA ILE A 121 1.99 1.25 -13.01
C ILE A 121 0.80 1.83 -13.78
N ASP A 122 -0.41 1.34 -13.48
CA ASP A 122 -1.64 2.00 -13.90
C ASP A 122 -2.04 3.04 -12.84
N PRO A 123 -1.96 4.35 -13.14
CA PRO A 123 -2.30 5.38 -12.17
C PRO A 123 -3.78 5.38 -11.81
N ASN A 124 -4.67 4.65 -12.50
CA ASN A 124 -6.11 4.58 -12.17
C ASN A 124 -6.46 3.42 -11.23
N LYS A 125 -5.53 2.51 -10.94
CA LYS A 125 -5.76 1.29 -10.17
C LYS A 125 -4.88 1.21 -8.92
N LEU A 126 -4.69 2.36 -8.26
CA LEU A 126 -3.97 2.43 -7.00
C LEU A 126 -4.79 1.81 -5.87
N TYR A 127 -4.11 1.16 -4.95
CA TYR A 127 -4.69 0.62 -3.72
C TYR A 127 -3.78 0.96 -2.54
N ILE A 128 -4.28 0.79 -1.32
CA ILE A 128 -3.46 0.92 -0.11
C ILE A 128 -3.27 -0.44 0.52
N THR A 129 -2.01 -0.75 0.80
CA THR A 129 -1.64 -1.88 1.62
C THR A 129 -1.46 -1.35 3.04
N ALA A 130 -2.29 -1.82 3.96
CA ALA A 130 -2.24 -1.44 5.37
C ALA A 130 -1.99 -2.67 6.23
N ASP A 131 -0.97 -2.58 7.08
CA ASP A 131 -0.59 -3.63 8.00
C ASP A 131 -1.36 -3.45 9.31
N ILE A 132 -2.25 -4.40 9.61
CA ILE A 132 -3.11 -4.36 10.78
C ILE A 132 -2.68 -5.44 11.78
N GLU A 133 -2.59 -5.06 13.05
CA GLU A 133 -2.37 -6.01 14.14
C GLU A 133 -3.47 -7.10 14.18
N GLU A 134 -3.07 -8.36 14.29
CA GLU A 134 -3.96 -9.52 14.31
C GLU A 134 -5.10 -9.39 15.35
N THR A 135 -4.81 -8.80 16.52
CA THR A 135 -5.77 -8.57 17.61
C THR A 135 -6.92 -7.65 17.19
N LYS A 136 -6.69 -6.75 16.22
CA LYS A 136 -7.68 -5.80 15.69
C LYS A 136 -8.35 -6.33 14.42
N LEU A 137 -7.76 -7.33 13.76
CA LEU A 137 -8.25 -7.90 12.50
C LEU A 137 -9.67 -8.48 12.62
N GLY A 138 -10.00 -9.13 13.76
CA GLY A 138 -11.32 -9.71 13.99
C GLY A 138 -12.49 -8.72 13.95
N LYS A 139 -12.20 -7.41 14.07
CA LYS A 139 -13.18 -6.34 13.94
C LYS A 139 -13.37 -5.89 12.49
N ILE A 140 -12.42 -6.16 11.60
CA ILE A 140 -12.42 -5.66 10.22
C ILE A 140 -13.17 -6.60 9.30
N ARG A 141 -13.98 -6.04 8.40
CA ARG A 141 -14.73 -6.76 7.38
C ARG A 141 -14.56 -6.11 6.02
N VAL A 142 -14.57 -6.91 4.97
CA VAL A 142 -14.56 -6.44 3.58
C VAL A 142 -15.78 -5.53 3.35
N GLY A 143 -15.56 -4.39 2.67
CA GLY A 143 -16.59 -3.39 2.37
C GLY A 143 -16.71 -2.25 3.39
N GLN A 144 -16.02 -2.31 4.53
CA GLN A 144 -16.02 -1.21 5.51
C GLN A 144 -15.44 0.08 4.91
N PRO A 145 -16.03 1.25 5.22
CA PRO A 145 -15.50 2.52 4.77
C PRO A 145 -14.21 2.86 5.52
N VAL A 146 -13.23 3.35 4.77
CA VAL A 146 -11.91 3.73 5.28
C VAL A 146 -11.65 5.19 4.95
N SER A 147 -11.24 5.95 5.95
CA SER A 147 -10.63 7.27 5.75
C SER A 147 -9.13 7.11 5.65
N ILE A 148 -8.55 7.67 4.61
CA ILE A 148 -7.14 7.57 4.28
C ILE A 148 -6.57 8.98 4.28
N THR A 149 -5.39 9.15 4.85
CA THR A 149 -4.60 10.37 4.76
C THR A 149 -3.25 9.99 4.16
N ILE A 150 -2.85 10.65 3.09
CA ILE A 150 -1.55 10.41 2.42
C ILE A 150 -0.62 11.56 2.82
N ASP A 151 0.56 11.24 3.34
CA ASP A 151 1.50 12.24 3.87
C ASP A 151 1.92 13.26 2.80
N GLU A 152 2.09 12.82 1.56
CA GLU A 152 2.45 13.66 0.40
C GLU A 152 1.45 14.81 0.16
N TYR A 153 0.16 14.60 0.46
CA TYR A 153 -0.92 15.56 0.22
C TYR A 153 -1.41 16.24 1.50
N GLY A 154 -0.67 16.11 2.60
CA GLY A 154 -0.98 16.71 3.89
C GLY A 154 -2.35 16.27 4.42
N SER A 155 -3.25 17.21 4.67
CA SER A 155 -4.55 16.97 5.34
C SER A 155 -5.68 16.52 4.41
N GLN A 156 -5.41 16.22 3.14
CA GLN A 156 -6.45 15.71 2.23
C GLN A 156 -6.91 14.32 2.69
N LYS A 157 -8.21 14.20 2.96
CA LYS A 157 -8.82 12.93 3.33
C LYS A 157 -9.34 12.26 2.07
N PHE A 158 -8.76 11.11 1.76
CA PHE A 158 -9.26 10.20 0.74
C PHE A 158 -10.22 9.21 1.38
N THR A 159 -11.21 8.77 0.61
CA THR A 159 -12.11 7.71 1.03
C THR A 159 -11.82 6.45 0.24
N GLY A 160 -12.09 5.32 0.88
CA GLY A 160 -11.92 4.03 0.28
C GLY A 160 -12.73 2.97 0.99
N LYS A 161 -12.56 1.73 0.53
CA LYS A 161 -13.22 0.56 1.11
C LYS A 161 -12.22 -0.57 1.29
N VAL A 162 -12.41 -1.36 2.35
CA VAL A 162 -11.63 -2.59 2.53
C VAL A 162 -11.97 -3.55 1.38
N LYS A 163 -10.98 -3.88 0.55
CA LYS A 163 -11.13 -4.77 -0.62
C LYS A 163 -10.87 -6.22 -0.23
N SER A 164 -9.80 -6.48 0.52
CA SER A 164 -9.48 -7.81 1.02
C SER A 164 -8.75 -7.73 2.35
N VAL A 165 -9.05 -8.66 3.23
CA VAL A 165 -8.30 -8.92 4.46
C VAL A 165 -7.48 -10.18 4.16
N GLY A 166 -6.17 -10.19 4.49
CA GLY A 166 -5.14 -11.15 4.04
C GLY A 166 -5.57 -12.59 3.67
N GLU A 167 -4.86 -13.19 2.70
CA GLU A 167 -5.14 -14.48 2.05
C GLU A 167 -5.18 -15.76 2.94
N ALA A 168 -4.94 -15.70 4.26
CA ALA A 168 -4.53 -16.90 5.01
C ALA A 168 -5.06 -17.03 6.46
N ALA A 169 -6.35 -16.83 6.71
CA ALA A 169 -6.95 -17.36 7.95
C ALA A 169 -7.26 -18.88 7.87
N GLN A 170 -6.99 -19.55 6.74
CA GLN A 170 -7.45 -20.93 6.46
C GLN A 170 -6.34 -21.95 6.11
N SER A 171 -5.04 -21.64 6.20
CA SER A 171 -3.98 -22.63 5.86
C SER A 171 -2.83 -22.80 6.84
N ALA A 172 -2.82 -22.10 7.98
CA ALA A 172 -1.78 -22.29 9.00
C ALA A 172 -2.06 -23.44 10.00
N LEU A 173 -3.17 -24.18 9.87
CA LEU A 173 -3.54 -25.25 10.81
C LEU A 173 -2.82 -26.59 10.61
N SER A 174 -1.88 -26.75 9.68
CA SER A 174 -1.44 -28.11 9.28
C SER A 174 0.01 -28.52 9.56
N ILE A 175 0.86 -27.76 10.24
CA ILE A 175 2.15 -28.32 10.69
C ILE A 175 2.51 -27.78 12.06
N ILE A 176 2.39 -28.64 13.08
CA ILE A 176 2.95 -28.42 14.43
C ILE A 176 4.47 -28.63 14.32
N PRO A 177 5.33 -27.61 14.54
CA PRO A 177 6.74 -27.84 14.78
C PRO A 177 6.94 -28.02 16.30
N THR A 178 7.16 -29.25 16.75
CA THR A 178 7.66 -29.54 18.10
C THR A 178 9.16 -29.29 18.18
N THR A 179 9.59 -28.09 18.59
CA THR A 179 10.91 -27.92 19.18
C THR A 179 10.90 -26.84 20.27
N THR A 180 11.13 -27.28 21.50
CA THR A 180 11.26 -26.48 22.72
C THR A 180 12.73 -26.11 22.96
N SER A 181 13.08 -24.83 22.83
CA SER A 181 14.16 -24.20 23.61
C SER A 181 14.14 -22.66 23.54
N GLY A 182 13.48 -22.04 24.53
CA GLY A 182 14.05 -20.90 25.25
C GLY A 182 14.15 -19.53 24.58
N THR A 183 13.04 -18.93 24.12
CA THR A 183 12.54 -17.59 24.53
C THR A 183 11.25 -17.29 23.76
N PHE A 184 10.13 -17.16 24.47
CA PHE A 184 8.87 -16.69 23.88
C PHE A 184 8.85 -15.15 23.90
N THR A 185 9.17 -14.52 22.78
CA THR A 185 8.80 -13.13 22.53
C THR A 185 7.46 -13.14 21.80
N LYS A 186 6.39 -12.67 22.46
CA LYS A 186 5.09 -12.48 21.80
C LYS A 186 5.21 -11.30 20.84
N VAL A 187 5.55 -11.58 19.59
CA VAL A 187 5.51 -10.59 18.52
C VAL A 187 4.06 -10.34 18.13
N VAL A 188 3.69 -9.06 17.98
CA VAL A 188 2.39 -8.71 17.39
C VAL A 188 2.49 -8.97 15.89
N GLN A 189 1.81 -9.99 15.41
CA GLN A 189 1.75 -10.24 13.98
C GLN A 189 0.87 -9.18 13.32
N ARG A 190 1.38 -8.59 12.24
CA ARG A 190 0.63 -7.69 11.38
C ARG A 190 0.24 -8.44 10.12
N ILE A 191 -1.00 -8.24 9.71
CA ILE A 191 -1.59 -8.89 8.55
C ILE A 191 -1.92 -7.78 7.53
N PRO A 192 -1.39 -7.87 6.30
CA PRO A 192 -1.68 -6.87 5.29
C PRO A 192 -3.14 -7.00 4.84
N ILE A 193 -3.82 -5.87 4.78
CA ILE A 193 -5.12 -5.73 4.14
C ILE A 193 -4.98 -4.81 2.92
N LYS A 194 -5.78 -5.08 1.90
CA LYS A 194 -5.88 -4.22 0.71
C LYS A 194 -7.11 -3.34 0.83
N ILE A 195 -6.92 -2.05 0.62
CA ILE A 195 -7.97 -1.03 0.65
C ILE A 195 -8.02 -0.38 -0.74
N SER A 196 -9.19 -0.36 -1.36
CA SER A 196 -9.39 0.36 -2.63
C SER A 196 -9.61 1.85 -2.36
N LEU A 197 -8.96 2.72 -3.12
CA LEU A 197 -9.25 4.16 -3.10
C LEU A 197 -10.43 4.48 -4.02
N ASP A 198 -11.29 5.39 -3.58
CA ASP A 198 -12.29 6.01 -4.45
C ASP A 198 -11.63 7.05 -5.38
N LYS A 199 -12.37 7.51 -6.40
CA LYS A 199 -11.87 8.43 -7.46
C LYS A 199 -10.98 9.55 -6.89
N PHE A 200 -9.73 9.55 -7.31
CA PHE A 200 -8.75 10.59 -7.01
C PHE A 200 -8.45 11.40 -8.28
N ASN A 201 -8.33 12.72 -8.12
CA ASN A 201 -8.04 13.65 -9.22
C ASN A 201 -6.54 14.00 -9.32
N ASN A 202 -5.74 13.60 -8.33
CA ASN A 202 -4.33 13.94 -8.23
C ASN A 202 -3.45 12.73 -8.56
N LYS A 203 -2.28 12.99 -9.16
CA LYS A 203 -1.28 11.96 -9.49
C LYS A 203 -0.59 11.48 -8.21
N ILE A 204 -1.14 10.46 -7.56
CA ILE A 204 -0.54 9.87 -6.35
C ILE A 204 0.66 8.99 -6.78
N LEU A 205 1.80 9.18 -6.13
CA LEU A 205 2.97 8.33 -6.34
C LEU A 205 2.82 7.07 -5.47
N PRO A 206 2.93 5.85 -6.05
CA PRO A 206 3.00 4.65 -5.23
C PRO A 206 4.31 4.64 -4.42
N GLY A 207 4.27 4.01 -3.26
CA GLY A 207 5.38 3.96 -2.30
C GLY A 207 5.31 5.03 -1.21
N THR A 208 4.37 5.99 -1.28
CA THR A 208 4.18 6.97 -0.22
C THR A 208 3.50 6.37 1.00
N ASN A 209 3.90 6.82 2.18
CA ASN A 209 3.26 6.48 3.44
C ASN A 209 1.84 7.05 3.51
N ALA A 210 0.96 6.31 4.18
CA ALA A 210 -0.41 6.68 4.43
C ALA A 210 -0.83 6.26 5.83
N VAL A 211 -1.77 6.99 6.38
CA VAL A 211 -2.48 6.63 7.62
C VAL A 211 -3.89 6.23 7.24
N VAL A 212 -4.34 5.09 7.74
CA VAL A 212 -5.71 4.61 7.48
C VAL A 212 -6.50 4.51 8.77
N LYS A 213 -7.77 4.91 8.70
CA LYS A 213 -8.76 4.81 9.76
C LYS A 213 -10.00 4.11 9.24
N ILE A 214 -10.16 2.86 9.65
CA ILE A 214 -11.24 1.96 9.25
C ILE A 214 -12.38 2.12 10.25
N ARG A 215 -13.60 2.31 9.76
CA ARG A 215 -14.80 2.36 10.60
C ARG A 215 -15.42 0.98 10.73
N ILE A 216 -15.62 0.54 11.98
CA ILE A 216 -16.00 -0.83 12.32
C ILE A 216 -17.53 -1.02 12.35
N LYS A 217 -18.30 0.06 12.57
CA LYS A 217 -19.74 0.04 12.86
C LYS A 217 -20.55 0.97 11.95
#